data_AF-A0A0F8D4S4-F1
#
_entry.id   AF-A0A0F8D4S4-F1
#
_cell.length_a   1.000
_cell.length_b   1.000
_cell.length_c   1.000
_cell.angle_alpha   90.00
_cell.angle_beta   90.00
_cell.angle_gamma   90.00
#
_symmetry.space_group_name_H-M   'P 1'
#
loop_
_entity.id
_entity.type
_entity.pdbx_description
1 polymer ?
#
loop_
_entity_poly.entity_id
_entity_poly.type
_entity_poly.pdbx_seq_one_letter_code
_entity_poly.pdbx_strand_id
1 'polypeptide(L)'
;MRIVQVLIPEGKREPVLAVLDDEKIDYAVWDETGRGEFEALVQFPIPPIGVEPVMARLREAGISENAYTIVLSPETVVSSRLEALKKRYSGLRISREELIARAEDLAPATSTFLAFLVLSTIIATGGLLLDSAATIIGAMVVAPLMGPAISASVGTVINERELASRGVKLQVGGLLLAIAVAAVIGAIMKGTLLLPPALDIREIGQIAERTSPNFLSLFLALGSGLAGAISIMRGSGST
;
A
#
# COMPACT_ATOMS: atom_id res chain seq x y z
N MET A 1 -15.10 2.61 8.43
CA MET A 1 -15.02 2.44 9.90
C MET A 1 -13.83 1.57 10.24
N ARG A 2 -13.31 1.65 11.47
CA ARG A 2 -12.32 0.73 12.01
C ARG A 2 -12.85 0.14 13.31
N ILE A 3 -12.44 -1.08 13.60
CA ILE A 3 -12.59 -1.69 14.91
C ILE A 3 -11.19 -1.75 15.50
N VAL A 4 -10.98 -1.06 16.61
CA VAL A 4 -9.72 -1.12 17.36
C VAL A 4 -9.91 -2.11 18.49
N GLN A 5 -8.97 -3.04 18.64
CA GLN A 5 -8.84 -3.94 19.78
C GLN A 5 -7.50 -3.65 20.44
N VAL A 6 -7.49 -3.35 21.73
CA VAL A 6 -6.25 -3.03 22.46
C VAL A 6 -6.26 -3.68 23.84
N LEU A 7 -5.12 -4.29 24.20
CA LEU A 7 -4.92 -4.86 25.53
C LEU A 7 -4.65 -3.75 26.56
N ILE A 8 -5.29 -3.87 27.72
CA ILE A 8 -5.22 -2.95 28.84
C ILE A 8 -4.26 -3.53 29.90
N PRO A 9 -3.18 -2.81 30.26
CA PRO A 9 -2.28 -3.22 31.34
C PRO A 9 -2.98 -3.31 32.70
N GLU A 10 -2.45 -4.11 33.63
CA GLU A 10 -3.01 -4.23 34.97
C GLU A 10 -3.16 -2.87 35.69
N GLY A 11 -4.32 -2.65 36.33
CA GLY A 11 -4.64 -1.44 37.06
C GLY A 11 -4.94 -0.21 36.19
N LYS A 12 -5.15 -0.38 34.87
CA LYS A 12 -5.43 0.71 33.92
C LYS A 12 -6.81 0.64 33.28
N ARG A 13 -7.65 -0.33 33.64
CA ARG A 13 -9.02 -0.50 33.12
C ARG A 13 -9.88 0.73 33.32
N GLU A 14 -10.04 1.19 34.56
CA GLU A 14 -10.88 2.35 34.86
C GLU A 14 -10.50 3.63 34.08
N PRO A 15 -9.22 4.08 34.07
CA PRO A 15 -8.86 5.28 33.33
C PRO A 15 -9.01 5.11 31.81
N VAL A 16 -8.77 3.91 31.26
CA VAL A 16 -8.96 3.62 29.84
C VAL A 16 -10.44 3.69 29.44
N LEU A 17 -11.33 3.07 30.23
CA LEU A 17 -12.76 3.09 29.97
C LEU A 17 -13.34 4.50 30.11
N ALA A 18 -12.86 5.28 31.09
CA ALA A 18 -13.26 6.68 31.27
C ALA A 18 -12.98 7.53 30.01
N VAL A 19 -11.85 7.31 29.33
CA VAL A 19 -11.54 8.02 28.06
C VAL A 19 -12.55 7.68 26.97
N LEU A 20 -12.95 6.40 26.85
CA LEU A 20 -13.92 5.98 25.83
C LEU A 20 -15.33 6.53 26.13
N ASP A 21 -15.71 6.56 27.41
CA ASP A 21 -16.97 7.15 27.87
C ASP A 21 -17.02 8.67 27.63
N ASP A 22 -15.92 9.39 27.93
CA ASP A 22 -15.77 10.82 27.62
C ASP A 22 -15.90 11.11 26.12
N GLU A 23 -15.34 10.21 25.29
CA GLU A 23 -15.45 10.30 23.84
C GLU A 23 -16.83 9.89 23.31
N LYS A 24 -17.69 9.33 24.16
CA LYS A 24 -19.00 8.76 23.83
C LYS A 24 -18.91 7.64 22.79
N ILE A 25 -17.88 6.81 22.92
CA ILE A 25 -17.63 5.66 22.04
C ILE A 25 -18.25 4.42 22.69
N ASP A 26 -19.02 3.66 21.91
CA ASP A 26 -19.49 2.35 22.38
C ASP A 26 -18.32 1.36 22.35
N TYR A 27 -18.17 0.56 23.39
CA TYR A 27 -17.11 -0.42 23.48
C TYR A 27 -17.60 -1.72 24.10
N ALA A 28 -16.83 -2.78 23.89
CA ALA A 28 -16.97 -4.05 24.58
C ALA A 28 -15.63 -4.38 25.27
N VAL A 29 -15.72 -4.98 26.45
CA VAL A 29 -14.56 -5.34 27.27
C VAL A 29 -14.62 -6.83 27.57
N TRP A 30 -13.49 -7.51 27.42
CA TRP A 30 -13.30 -8.89 27.85
C TRP A 30 -12.15 -8.96 28.85
N ASP A 31 -12.29 -9.76 29.89
CA ASP A 31 -11.19 -10.05 30.80
C ASP A 31 -10.10 -10.84 30.07
N GLU A 32 -8.84 -10.44 30.24
CA GLU A 32 -7.69 -11.18 29.73
C GLU A 32 -7.37 -12.31 30.74
N THR A 33 -7.20 -13.53 30.23
CA THR A 33 -6.98 -14.73 31.06
C THR A 33 -5.67 -15.44 30.71
N GLY A 34 -4.78 -14.75 30.00
CA GLY A 34 -3.55 -15.27 29.45
C GLY A 34 -2.36 -15.02 30.37
N ARG A 35 -1.38 -14.26 29.88
CA ARG A 35 -0.01 -14.23 30.48
C ARG A 35 0.12 -13.32 31.71
N GLY A 36 -0.94 -12.64 32.13
CA GLY A 36 -0.97 -11.81 33.35
C GLY A 36 -0.28 -10.45 33.23
N GLU A 37 0.14 -10.03 32.03
CA GLU A 37 0.67 -8.66 31.80
C GLU A 37 -0.46 -7.64 31.54
N PHE A 38 -1.65 -8.14 31.22
CA PHE A 38 -2.82 -7.37 30.84
C PHE A 38 -4.01 -7.88 31.63
N GLU A 39 -4.92 -6.99 32.00
CA GLU A 39 -6.13 -7.36 32.75
C GLU A 39 -7.38 -7.45 31.85
N ALA A 40 -7.37 -6.80 30.68
CA ALA A 40 -8.52 -6.79 29.78
C ALA A 40 -8.14 -6.52 28.33
N LEU A 41 -9.05 -6.86 27.42
CA LEU A 41 -9.09 -6.40 26.03
C LEU A 41 -10.29 -5.47 25.88
N VAL A 42 -10.09 -4.28 25.30
CA VAL A 42 -11.20 -3.40 24.90
C VAL A 42 -11.29 -3.31 23.38
N GLN A 43 -12.51 -3.45 22.86
CA GLN A 43 -12.84 -3.31 21.45
C GLN A 43 -13.83 -2.16 21.26
N PHE A 44 -13.55 -1.29 20.29
CA PHE A 44 -14.45 -0.19 19.98
C PHE A 44 -14.42 0.18 18.49
N PRO A 45 -15.56 0.60 17.92
CA PRO A 45 -15.61 1.11 16.56
C PRO A 45 -15.27 2.60 16.52
N ILE A 46 -14.48 3.00 15.53
CA ILE A 46 -14.10 4.40 15.34
C ILE A 46 -13.91 4.74 13.86
N PRO A 47 -14.21 5.97 13.40
CA PRO A 47 -13.81 6.42 12.08
C PRO A 47 -12.27 6.40 11.92
N PRO A 48 -11.72 6.15 10.70
CA PRO A 48 -10.26 6.07 10.50
C PRO A 48 -9.48 7.27 11.04
N ILE A 49 -10.00 8.49 10.84
CA ILE A 49 -9.38 9.73 11.32
C ILE A 49 -9.35 9.85 12.85
N GLY A 50 -10.23 9.13 13.55
CA GLY A 50 -10.30 9.11 15.01
C GLY A 50 -9.36 8.11 15.68
N VAL A 51 -8.80 7.15 14.93
CA VAL A 51 -7.90 6.11 15.48
C VAL A 51 -6.72 6.75 16.21
N GLU A 52 -5.95 7.60 15.52
CA GLU A 52 -4.73 8.19 16.08
C GLU A 52 -5.01 9.12 17.29
N PRO A 53 -5.99 10.06 17.25
CA PRO A 53 -6.34 10.87 18.43
C PRO A 53 -6.81 10.05 19.63
N VAL A 54 -7.67 9.05 19.43
CA VAL A 54 -8.18 8.23 20.54
C VAL A 54 -7.08 7.35 21.11
N MET A 55 -6.24 6.74 20.26
CA MET A 55 -5.09 5.98 20.75
C MET A 55 -4.11 6.85 21.54
N ALA A 56 -3.89 8.11 21.14
CA ALA A 56 -3.06 9.04 21.92
C ALA A 56 -3.64 9.28 23.33
N ARG A 57 -4.95 9.54 23.45
CA ARG A 57 -5.62 9.69 24.76
C ARG A 57 -5.58 8.40 25.59
N LEU A 58 -5.72 7.24 24.95
CA LEU A 58 -5.61 5.95 25.62
C LEU A 58 -4.20 5.71 26.16
N ARG A 59 -3.16 6.15 25.45
CA ARG A 59 -1.77 6.09 25.93
C ARG A 59 -1.54 6.99 27.13
N GLU A 60 -2.09 8.21 27.12
CA GLU A 60 -2.08 9.11 28.29
C GLU A 60 -2.77 8.47 29.51
N ALA A 61 -3.83 7.69 29.28
CA ALA A 61 -4.54 6.96 30.32
C ALA A 61 -3.82 5.70 30.84
N GLY A 62 -2.75 5.26 30.18
CA GLY A 62 -1.89 4.18 30.64
C GLY A 62 -1.76 2.98 29.71
N ILE A 63 -2.31 3.02 28.50
CA ILE A 63 -1.97 2.03 27.46
C ILE A 63 -0.51 2.21 27.05
N SER A 64 0.29 1.14 27.12
CA SER A 64 1.69 1.21 26.66
C SER A 64 1.79 1.41 25.15
N GLU A 65 2.82 2.11 24.68
CA GLU A 65 3.13 2.24 23.23
C GLU A 65 3.23 0.89 22.51
N ASN A 66 3.71 -0.15 23.21
CA ASN A 66 3.86 -1.50 22.70
C ASN A 66 2.66 -2.40 23.03
N ALA A 67 1.53 -1.84 23.47
CA ALA A 67 0.34 -2.63 23.76
C ALA A 67 -0.13 -3.31 22.48
N TYR A 68 -0.45 -4.59 22.58
CA TYR A 68 -0.98 -5.34 21.46
C TYR A 68 -2.28 -4.68 20.97
N THR A 69 -2.20 -4.12 19.77
CA THR A 69 -3.28 -3.34 19.15
C THR A 69 -3.58 -3.90 17.77
N ILE A 70 -4.83 -4.29 17.54
CA ILE A 70 -5.33 -4.72 16.24
C ILE A 70 -6.28 -3.65 15.73
N VAL A 71 -6.12 -3.25 14.46
CA VAL A 71 -7.06 -2.35 13.78
C VAL A 71 -7.67 -3.10 12.58
N LEU A 72 -8.95 -3.41 12.68
CA LEU A 72 -9.71 -4.16 11.67
C LEU A 72 -10.61 -3.24 10.85
N SER A 73 -10.90 -3.66 9.61
CA SER A 73 -11.88 -3.00 8.72
C SER A 73 -13.20 -3.79 8.71
N PRO A 74 -14.23 -3.39 9.49
CA PRO A 74 -15.53 -4.04 9.44
C PRO A 74 -16.28 -3.69 8.15
N GLU A 75 -17.10 -4.63 7.66
CA GLU A 75 -18.04 -4.37 6.57
C GLU A 75 -19.16 -3.40 7.00
N THR A 76 -19.72 -3.58 8.19
CA THR A 76 -20.75 -2.71 8.75
C THR A 76 -20.58 -2.58 10.27
N VAL A 77 -20.88 -1.40 10.79
CA VAL A 77 -21.02 -1.13 12.22
C VAL A 77 -22.38 -0.50 12.43
N VAL A 78 -23.16 -1.04 13.37
CA VAL A 78 -24.46 -0.50 13.78
C VAL A 78 -24.36 -0.05 15.24
N SER A 79 -24.57 1.23 15.50
CA SER A 79 -24.59 1.83 16.83
C SER A 79 -25.42 3.11 16.81
N SER A 80 -26.13 3.41 17.89
CA SER A 80 -26.91 4.64 18.06
C SER A 80 -26.01 5.88 18.18
N ARG A 81 -24.77 5.73 18.64
CA ARG A 81 -23.79 6.83 18.78
C ARG A 81 -22.95 7.06 17.53
N LEU A 82 -23.07 6.18 16.53
CA LEU A 82 -22.23 6.17 15.34
C LEU A 82 -22.31 7.46 14.51
N GLU A 83 -23.51 8.03 14.33
CA GLU A 83 -23.69 9.26 13.55
C GLU A 83 -22.99 10.46 14.19
N ALA A 84 -23.14 10.61 15.52
CA ALA A 84 -22.46 11.65 16.28
C ALA A 84 -20.94 11.49 16.19
N LEU A 85 -20.45 10.24 16.30
CA LEU A 85 -19.03 9.94 16.19
C LEU A 85 -18.46 10.27 14.80
N LYS A 86 -19.18 9.93 13.72
CA LYS A 86 -18.80 10.30 12.34
C LYS A 86 -18.78 11.81 12.12
N LYS A 87 -19.71 12.55 12.74
CA LYS A 87 -19.75 14.01 12.67
C LYS A 87 -18.58 14.65 13.41
N ARG A 88 -18.21 14.09 14.58
CA ARG A 88 -17.06 14.52 15.38
C ARG A 88 -15.74 14.27 14.66
N TYR A 89 -15.59 13.09 14.08
CA TYR A 89 -14.42 12.65 13.33
C TYR A 89 -14.69 12.71 11.83
N SER A 90 -14.90 13.93 11.31
CA SER A 90 -15.11 14.17 9.89
C SER A 90 -13.78 14.35 9.15
N GLY A 91 -13.62 13.68 8.00
CA GLY A 91 -12.41 13.78 7.17
C GLY A 91 -12.01 12.46 6.53
N LEU A 92 -10.90 12.51 5.77
CA LEU A 92 -10.37 11.40 4.98
C LEU A 92 -8.96 10.96 5.42
N ARG A 93 -8.47 11.46 6.56
CA ARG A 93 -7.15 11.11 7.08
C ARG A 93 -7.18 9.69 7.67
N ILE A 94 -6.12 8.93 7.44
CA ILE A 94 -5.88 7.61 8.04
C ILE A 94 -4.69 7.70 9.00
N SER A 95 -4.59 6.78 9.95
CA SER A 95 -3.46 6.74 10.89
C SER A 95 -2.15 6.33 10.20
N ARG A 96 -1.02 6.64 10.84
CA ARG A 96 0.31 6.26 10.35
C ARG A 96 0.44 4.74 10.18
N GLU A 97 -0.01 3.99 11.17
CA GLU A 97 0.03 2.52 11.20
C GLU A 97 -0.82 1.93 10.08
N GLU A 98 -2.00 2.52 9.81
CA GLU A 98 -2.85 2.08 8.72
C GLU A 98 -2.20 2.38 7.35
N LEU A 99 -1.53 3.53 7.21
CA LEU A 99 -0.83 3.90 5.99
C LEU A 99 0.37 2.98 5.71
N ILE A 100 1.10 2.57 6.75
CA ILE A 100 2.15 1.53 6.65
C ILE A 100 1.55 0.21 6.19
N ALA A 101 0.53 -0.29 6.91
CA ALA A 101 -0.09 -1.58 6.60
C ALA A 101 -0.58 -1.65 5.14
N ARG A 102 -1.28 -0.61 4.68
CA ARG A 102 -1.72 -0.52 3.28
C ARG A 102 -0.56 -0.48 2.28
N ALA A 103 0.53 0.21 2.60
CA ALA A 103 1.71 0.27 1.73
C ALA A 103 2.45 -1.06 1.66
N GLU A 104 2.41 -1.86 2.72
CA GLU A 104 2.98 -3.21 2.76
C GLU A 104 2.11 -4.23 2.03
N ASP A 105 0.78 -4.17 2.17
CA ASP A 105 -0.17 -5.04 1.48
C ASP A 105 -0.09 -4.90 -0.04
N LEU A 106 0.20 -3.70 -0.53
CA LEU A 106 0.40 -3.43 -1.95
C LEU A 106 1.72 -4.01 -2.50
N ALA A 107 2.69 -4.30 -1.63
CA ALA A 107 4.00 -4.82 -2.04
C ALA A 107 4.03 -6.35 -1.97
N PRO A 108 3.95 -7.06 -3.12
CA PRO A 108 3.93 -8.51 -3.11
C PRO A 108 5.21 -9.12 -2.55
N ALA A 109 5.13 -10.40 -2.21
CA ALA A 109 6.31 -11.20 -1.90
C ALA A 109 7.34 -11.11 -3.04
N THR A 110 8.63 -11.04 -2.69
CA THR A 110 9.72 -10.84 -3.66
C THR A 110 9.71 -11.88 -4.77
N SER A 111 9.40 -13.15 -4.46
CA SER A 111 9.30 -14.21 -5.48
C SER A 111 8.20 -13.93 -6.50
N THR A 112 7.00 -13.58 -6.03
CA THR A 112 5.84 -13.23 -6.86
C THR A 112 6.12 -11.99 -7.70
N PHE A 113 6.74 -10.97 -7.10
CA PHE A 113 7.19 -9.76 -7.81
C PHE A 113 8.09 -10.11 -8.99
N LEU A 114 9.15 -10.89 -8.75
CA LEU A 114 10.12 -11.26 -9.78
C LEU A 114 9.48 -12.10 -10.90
N ALA A 115 8.63 -13.08 -10.55
CA ALA A 115 7.97 -13.92 -11.52
C ALA A 115 7.05 -13.13 -12.47
N PHE A 116 6.18 -12.28 -11.91
CA PHE A 116 5.31 -11.43 -12.73
C PHE A 116 6.09 -10.38 -13.52
N LEU A 117 7.20 -9.88 -12.97
CA LEU A 117 8.05 -8.94 -13.68
C LEU A 117 8.73 -9.58 -14.90
N VAL A 118 9.23 -10.82 -14.78
CA VAL A 118 9.78 -11.58 -15.92
C VAL A 118 8.71 -11.80 -16.98
N LEU A 119 7.52 -12.27 -16.57
CA LEU A 119 6.42 -12.54 -17.49
C LEU A 119 5.95 -11.25 -18.20
N SER A 120 5.76 -10.16 -17.45
CA SER A 120 5.41 -8.85 -17.99
C SER A 120 6.48 -8.35 -18.96
N THR A 121 7.76 -8.53 -18.65
CA THR A 121 8.88 -8.13 -19.54
C THR A 121 8.84 -8.90 -20.86
N ILE A 122 8.53 -10.20 -20.84
CA ILE A 122 8.36 -11.01 -22.06
C ILE A 122 7.20 -10.47 -22.90
N ILE A 123 6.03 -10.24 -22.28
CA ILE A 123 4.84 -9.71 -22.95
C ILE A 123 5.12 -8.31 -23.53
N ALA A 124 5.77 -7.44 -22.76
CA ALA A 124 6.13 -6.09 -23.17
C ALA A 124 7.11 -6.10 -24.35
N THR A 125 8.11 -6.99 -24.34
CA THR A 125 9.07 -7.12 -25.44
C THR A 125 8.36 -7.53 -26.72
N GLY A 126 7.44 -8.52 -26.65
CA GLY A 126 6.61 -8.91 -27.79
C GLY A 126 5.69 -7.78 -28.26
N GLY A 127 5.05 -7.07 -27.32
CA GLY A 127 4.17 -5.94 -27.61
C GLY A 127 4.89 -4.78 -28.31
N LEU A 128 6.13 -4.47 -27.89
CA LEU A 128 6.97 -3.48 -28.55
C LEU A 128 7.31 -3.92 -29.98
N LEU A 129 7.76 -5.15 -30.18
CA LEU A 129 8.15 -5.63 -31.51
C LEU A 129 6.97 -5.79 -32.48
N LEU A 130 5.76 -6.01 -31.96
CA LEU A 130 4.52 -6.04 -32.73
C LEU A 130 3.88 -4.65 -32.90
N ASP A 131 4.49 -3.59 -32.39
CA ASP A 131 3.94 -2.23 -32.33
C ASP A 131 2.51 -2.16 -31.76
N SER A 132 2.21 -3.04 -30.79
CA SER A 132 0.88 -3.23 -30.21
C SER A 132 0.76 -2.53 -28.86
N ALA A 133 0.19 -1.32 -28.87
CA ALA A 133 -0.13 -0.58 -27.64
C ALA A 133 -1.00 -1.39 -26.68
N ALA A 134 -1.98 -2.15 -27.20
CA ALA A 134 -2.86 -2.99 -26.38
C ALA A 134 -2.09 -4.08 -25.61
N THR A 135 -1.14 -4.74 -26.26
CA THR A 135 -0.29 -5.77 -25.62
C THR A 135 0.61 -5.15 -24.56
N ILE A 136 1.15 -3.96 -24.82
CA ILE A 136 2.00 -3.23 -23.87
C ILE A 136 1.19 -2.81 -22.63
N ILE A 137 -0.04 -2.32 -22.81
CA ILE A 137 -0.94 -2.00 -21.70
C ILE A 137 -1.25 -3.28 -20.90
N GLY A 138 -1.49 -4.41 -21.56
CA GLY A 138 -1.65 -5.70 -20.90
C GLY A 138 -0.44 -6.07 -20.03
N ALA A 139 0.79 -5.86 -20.51
CA ALA A 139 1.99 -6.07 -19.72
C ALA A 139 2.07 -5.15 -18.49
N MET A 140 1.64 -3.89 -18.61
CA MET A 140 1.59 -2.94 -17.49
C MET A 140 0.64 -3.36 -16.37
N VAL A 141 -0.50 -3.99 -16.73
CA VAL A 141 -1.46 -4.51 -15.74
C VAL A 141 -0.88 -5.71 -14.97
N VAL A 142 -0.08 -6.54 -15.63
CA VAL A 142 0.57 -7.69 -15.00
C VAL A 142 1.74 -7.27 -14.10
N ALA A 143 2.43 -6.17 -14.43
CA ALA A 143 3.63 -5.72 -13.72
C ALA A 143 3.30 -5.18 -12.31
N PRO A 144 3.79 -5.81 -11.23
CA PRO A 144 3.49 -5.37 -9.87
C PRO A 144 4.40 -4.23 -9.40
N LEU A 145 4.61 -3.21 -10.24
CA LEU A 145 5.55 -2.12 -9.99
C LEU A 145 5.00 -1.03 -9.05
N MET A 146 3.67 -0.92 -8.95
CA MET A 146 3.02 0.09 -8.10
C MET A 146 3.29 -0.12 -6.62
N GLY A 147 3.26 -1.36 -6.12
CA GLY A 147 3.51 -1.68 -4.71
C GLY A 147 4.85 -1.12 -4.21
N PRO A 148 5.99 -1.53 -4.81
CA PRO A 148 7.30 -1.01 -4.46
C PRO A 148 7.44 0.52 -4.56
N ALA A 149 6.80 1.15 -5.54
CA ALA A 149 6.80 2.62 -5.70
C ALA A 149 6.06 3.31 -4.55
N ILE A 150 4.91 2.76 -4.16
CA ILE A 150 4.10 3.25 -3.05
C ILE A 150 4.83 3.04 -1.72
N SER A 151 5.38 1.84 -1.46
CA SER A 151 6.16 1.55 -0.25
C SER A 151 7.35 2.49 -0.10
N ALA A 152 8.10 2.75 -1.18
CA ALA A 152 9.23 3.68 -1.16
C ALA A 152 8.78 5.10 -0.81
N SER A 153 7.70 5.58 -1.44
CA SER A 153 7.18 6.94 -1.25
C SER A 153 6.63 7.13 0.16
N VAL A 154 5.78 6.21 0.60
CA VAL A 154 5.20 6.19 1.95
C VAL A 154 6.31 6.14 3.00
N GLY A 155 7.19 5.14 2.92
CA GLY A 155 8.28 4.97 3.89
C GLY A 155 9.19 6.20 3.99
N THR A 156 9.43 6.89 2.88
CA THR A 156 10.20 8.14 2.88
C THR A 156 9.48 9.26 3.61
N VAL A 157 8.18 9.46 3.37
CA VAL A 157 7.39 10.54 3.97
C VAL A 157 7.21 10.36 5.48
N ILE A 158 7.03 9.12 5.95
CA ILE A 158 6.82 8.82 7.38
C ILE A 158 8.12 8.44 8.12
N ASN A 159 9.27 8.56 7.45
CA ASN A 159 10.59 8.18 7.95
C ASN A 159 10.71 6.71 8.41
N GLU A 160 10.00 5.79 7.74
CA GLU A 160 10.16 4.33 7.90
C GLU A 160 11.23 3.79 6.94
N ARG A 161 12.46 3.68 7.43
CA ARG A 161 13.64 3.33 6.61
C ARG A 161 13.57 1.93 6.02
N GLU A 162 13.02 0.97 6.77
CA GLU A 162 12.89 -0.42 6.29
C GLU A 162 11.92 -0.50 5.10
N LEU A 163 10.75 0.13 5.23
CA LEU A 163 9.75 0.21 4.17
C LEU A 163 10.28 0.97 2.94
N ALA A 164 10.94 2.11 3.16
CA ALA A 164 11.52 2.92 2.09
C ALA A 164 12.60 2.13 1.31
N SER A 165 13.55 1.55 2.05
CA SER A 165 14.67 0.82 1.44
C SER A 165 14.23 -0.46 0.74
N ARG A 166 13.23 -1.17 1.27
CA ARG A 166 12.62 -2.34 0.62
C ARG A 166 11.99 -1.94 -0.72
N GLY A 167 11.19 -0.87 -0.75
CA GLY A 167 10.57 -0.37 -1.97
C GLY A 167 11.60 0.02 -3.04
N VAL A 168 12.65 0.75 -2.67
CA VAL A 168 13.73 1.16 -3.58
C VAL A 168 14.51 -0.06 -4.10
N LYS A 169 14.86 -1.02 -3.24
CA LYS A 169 15.57 -2.24 -3.64
C LYS A 169 14.77 -3.06 -4.66
N LEU A 170 13.47 -3.21 -4.46
CA LEU A 170 12.59 -3.91 -5.39
C LEU A 170 12.49 -3.17 -6.74
N GLN A 171 12.42 -1.85 -6.74
CA GLN A 171 12.39 -1.06 -7.98
C GLN A 171 13.72 -1.14 -8.76
N VAL A 172 14.85 -0.92 -8.08
CA VAL A 172 16.17 -0.97 -8.74
C VAL A 172 16.48 -2.39 -9.19
N GLY A 173 16.30 -3.39 -8.32
CA GLY A 173 16.50 -4.79 -8.66
C GLY A 173 15.56 -5.26 -9.77
N GLY A 174 14.30 -4.83 -9.73
CA GLY A 174 13.33 -5.10 -10.78
C GLY A 174 13.71 -4.46 -12.11
N LEU A 175 14.13 -3.19 -12.12
CA LEU A 175 14.61 -2.52 -13.32
C LEU A 175 15.80 -3.26 -13.95
N LEU A 176 16.80 -3.62 -13.14
CA LEU A 176 17.95 -4.38 -13.61
C LEU A 176 17.55 -5.75 -14.16
N LEU A 177 16.64 -6.44 -13.49
CA LEU A 177 16.13 -7.74 -13.97
C LEU A 177 15.38 -7.58 -15.29
N ALA A 178 14.49 -6.59 -15.41
CA ALA A 178 13.73 -6.34 -16.63
C ALA A 178 14.68 -6.04 -17.80
N ILE A 179 15.71 -5.21 -17.58
CA ILE A 179 16.75 -4.94 -18.59
C ILE A 179 17.47 -6.23 -18.98
N ALA A 180 17.90 -7.04 -18.01
CA ALA A 180 18.60 -8.29 -18.27
C ALA A 180 17.75 -9.28 -19.07
N VAL A 181 16.48 -9.47 -18.67
CA VAL A 181 15.52 -10.34 -19.35
C VAL A 181 15.24 -9.85 -20.76
N ALA A 182 14.94 -8.56 -20.95
CA ALA A 182 14.70 -7.98 -22.26
C ALA A 182 15.94 -8.09 -23.17
N ALA A 183 17.15 -7.91 -22.63
CA ALA A 183 18.40 -8.07 -23.37
C ALA A 183 18.62 -9.53 -23.81
N VAL A 184 18.35 -10.50 -22.93
CA VAL A 184 18.43 -11.93 -23.27
C VAL A 184 17.42 -12.29 -24.35
N ILE A 185 16.16 -11.85 -24.23
CA ILE A 185 15.12 -12.09 -25.23
C ILE A 185 15.53 -11.44 -26.57
N GLY A 186 15.97 -10.18 -26.55
CA GLY A 186 16.43 -9.49 -27.74
C GLY A 186 17.63 -10.17 -28.41
N ALA A 187 18.57 -10.69 -27.63
CA ALA A 187 19.71 -11.45 -28.15
C ALA A 187 19.29 -12.77 -28.80
N ILE A 188 18.38 -13.52 -28.16
CA ILE A 188 17.81 -14.75 -28.72
C ILE A 188 17.06 -14.46 -30.02
N MET A 189 16.24 -13.41 -30.03
CA MET A 189 15.45 -13.02 -31.19
C MET A 189 16.30 -12.52 -32.36
N LYS A 190 17.43 -11.86 -32.08
CA LYS A 190 18.40 -11.48 -33.11
C LYS A 190 19.21 -12.67 -33.62
N GLY A 191 19.52 -13.64 -32.76
CA GLY A 191 20.26 -14.85 -33.10
C GLY A 191 19.41 -15.90 -33.83
N THR A 192 18.08 -15.80 -33.75
CA THR A 192 17.13 -16.63 -34.48
C THR A 192 16.61 -15.86 -35.70
N LEU A 193 16.28 -16.54 -36.80
CA LEU A 193 15.71 -15.92 -38.01
C LEU A 193 14.29 -15.34 -37.80
N LEU A 194 13.86 -15.16 -36.55
CA LEU A 194 12.55 -14.65 -36.16
C LEU A 194 12.42 -13.14 -36.43
N LEU A 195 13.53 -12.40 -36.47
CA LEU A 195 13.56 -11.00 -36.84
C LEU A 195 14.25 -10.79 -38.19
N PRO A 196 13.62 -10.05 -39.13
CA PRO A 196 14.31 -9.55 -40.31
C PRO A 196 15.63 -8.85 -39.94
N PRO A 197 16.78 -9.22 -40.55
CA PRO A 197 18.08 -8.62 -40.25
C PRO A 197 18.16 -7.11 -40.51
N ALA A 198 17.24 -6.57 -41.30
CA ALA A 198 17.13 -5.16 -41.68
C ALA A 198 16.07 -4.38 -40.87
N LEU A 199 15.46 -4.96 -39.83
CA LEU A 199 14.54 -4.21 -38.97
C LEU A 199 15.29 -3.10 -38.22
N ASP A 200 14.93 -1.85 -38.49
CA ASP A 200 15.29 -0.74 -37.62
C ASP A 200 14.26 -0.63 -36.50
N ILE A 201 14.69 -1.00 -35.29
CA ILE A 201 13.88 -0.97 -34.07
C ILE A 201 13.44 0.47 -33.75
N ARG A 202 14.15 1.49 -34.25
CA ARG A 202 13.80 2.90 -34.03
C ARG A 202 12.60 3.37 -34.85
N GLU A 203 12.26 2.66 -35.92
CA GLU A 203 11.08 2.97 -36.74
C GLU A 203 9.78 2.44 -36.11
N ILE A 204 9.89 1.57 -35.11
CA ILE A 204 8.74 1.05 -34.35
C ILE A 204 8.19 2.17 -33.46
N GLY A 205 6.94 2.58 -33.70
CA GLY A 205 6.30 3.71 -33.03
C GLY A 205 6.32 3.58 -31.51
N GLN A 206 5.93 2.42 -30.99
CA GLN A 206 5.87 2.15 -29.54
C GLN A 206 7.24 2.20 -28.83
N ILE A 207 8.34 2.01 -29.56
CA ILE A 207 9.71 2.12 -29.04
C ILE A 207 10.19 3.57 -29.11
N ALA A 208 9.94 4.25 -30.23
CA ALA A 208 10.27 5.66 -30.40
C ALA A 208 9.59 6.52 -29.31
N GLU A 209 8.30 6.34 -29.08
CA GLU A 209 7.52 7.07 -28.07
C GLU A 209 8.10 6.95 -26.65
N ARG A 210 8.72 5.81 -26.30
CA ARG A 210 9.31 5.58 -24.97
C ARG A 210 10.76 6.01 -24.85
N THR A 211 11.43 6.27 -25.97
CA THR A 211 12.83 6.74 -25.99
C THR A 211 12.92 8.27 -26.02
N SER A 212 11.87 8.95 -26.49
CA SER A 212 11.79 10.42 -26.53
C SER A 212 10.58 10.95 -25.74
N PRO A 213 10.63 10.92 -24.39
CA PRO A 213 9.59 11.54 -23.57
C PRO A 213 9.51 13.04 -23.83
N ASN A 214 8.29 13.60 -23.80
CA ASN A 214 8.05 15.02 -24.00
C ASN A 214 7.69 15.72 -22.68
N PHE A 215 7.57 17.05 -22.71
CA PHE A 215 7.21 17.82 -21.51
C PHE A 215 5.84 17.43 -20.91
N LEU A 216 4.92 16.93 -21.74
CA LEU A 216 3.60 16.46 -21.27
C LEU A 216 3.70 15.18 -20.43
N SER A 217 4.73 14.35 -20.64
CA SER A 217 5.00 13.16 -19.83
C SER A 217 5.22 13.51 -18.34
N LEU A 218 5.69 14.72 -18.03
CA LEU A 218 5.84 15.18 -16.65
C LEU A 218 4.49 15.35 -15.95
N PHE A 219 3.51 15.95 -16.61
CA PHE A 219 2.16 16.12 -16.05
C PHE A 219 1.46 14.77 -15.84
N LEU A 220 1.69 13.82 -16.75
CA LEU A 220 1.20 12.45 -16.59
C LEU A 220 1.83 11.79 -15.35
N ALA A 221 3.15 11.88 -15.18
CA ALA A 221 3.83 11.32 -14.01
C ALA A 221 3.34 11.94 -12.69
N LEU A 222 3.19 13.27 -12.63
CA LEU A 222 2.66 13.97 -11.46
C LEU A 222 1.21 13.58 -11.18
N GLY A 223 0.37 13.53 -12.22
CA GLY A 223 -1.03 13.11 -12.11
C GLY A 223 -1.18 11.68 -11.59
N SER A 224 -0.39 10.74 -12.12
CA SER A 224 -0.35 9.36 -11.63
C SER A 224 0.13 9.25 -10.19
N GLY A 225 1.13 10.04 -9.79
CA GLY A 225 1.60 10.09 -8.40
C GLY A 225 0.52 10.60 -7.44
N LEU A 226 -0.17 11.69 -7.80
CA LEU A 226 -1.30 12.22 -7.03
C LEU A 226 -2.45 11.22 -6.94
N ALA A 227 -2.79 10.56 -8.05
CA ALA A 227 -3.81 9.52 -8.08
C ALA A 227 -3.44 8.34 -7.15
N GLY A 228 -2.17 7.91 -7.17
CA GLY A 228 -1.64 6.90 -6.26
C GLY A 228 -1.77 7.30 -4.78
N ALA A 229 -1.35 8.52 -4.44
CA ALA A 229 -1.49 9.06 -3.08
C ALA A 229 -2.95 9.11 -2.62
N ILE A 230 -3.86 9.58 -3.49
CA ILE A 230 -5.30 9.63 -3.19
C ILE A 230 -5.87 8.22 -3.02
N SER A 231 -5.47 7.25 -3.86
CA SER A 231 -5.93 5.87 -3.78
C SER A 231 -5.56 5.24 -2.43
N ILE A 232 -4.32 5.43 -1.96
CA ILE A 232 -3.86 4.94 -0.65
C ILE A 232 -4.63 5.60 0.48
N MET A 233 -4.86 6.92 0.43
CA MET A 233 -5.62 7.62 1.48
C MET A 233 -7.08 7.15 1.53
N ARG A 234 -7.72 6.99 0.36
CA ARG A 234 -9.15 6.67 0.27
C ARG A 234 -9.46 5.17 0.33
N GLY A 235 -8.46 4.31 0.16
CA GLY A 235 -8.64 2.86 0.10
C GLY A 235 -9.38 2.43 -1.16
N SER A 236 -9.26 3.21 -2.24
CA SER A 236 -10.05 3.05 -3.47
C SER A 236 -9.46 2.01 -4.44
N GLY A 237 -8.77 0.98 -3.94
CA GLY A 237 -8.08 0.00 -4.79
C GLY A 237 -7.88 -1.38 -4.18
N SER A 238 -8.53 -1.72 -3.06
CA SER A 238 -8.44 -3.04 -2.41
C SER A 238 -9.81 -3.74 -2.30
N THR A 239 -10.60 -3.68 -3.37
CA THR A 239 -11.79 -4.53 -3.56
C THR A 239 -11.58 -5.43 -4.75
#